data_AF-A0A7C6YFM4-F1
#
_entry.id   AF-A0A7C6YFM4-F1
#
_cell.length_a   1.000
_cell.length_b   1.000
_cell.length_c   1.000
_cell.angle_alpha   90.00
_cell.angle_beta   90.00
_cell.angle_gamma   90.00
#
_symmetry.space_group_name_H-M   'P 1'
#
loop_
_entity.id
_entity.type
_entity.pdbx_description
1 polymer ?
#
loop_
_entity_poly.entity_id
_entity_poly.type
_entity_poly.pdbx_seq_one_letter_code
_entity_poly.pdbx_strand_id
1 'polypeptide(L)'
;MLALYTALLLALLCAAATAISVGAVPFSFREIGGAFLDLANIPCGVDLDPIKKDILLQLRLPRVVLAGAVGASLAVAGAVFQG
;
A
#
# COMPACT_ATOMS: atom_id res chain seq x y z
N MET A 1 -6.92 25.50 0.31
CA MET A 1 -5.77 24.74 0.84
C MET A 1 -6.19 23.38 1.41
N LEU A 2 -7.11 23.30 2.38
CA LEU A 2 -7.51 22.02 2.99
C LEU A 2 -7.98 20.98 1.96
N ALA A 3 -8.82 21.39 1.00
CA ALA A 3 -9.33 20.52 -0.07
C ALA A 3 -8.22 19.93 -0.97
N LEU A 4 -7.13 20.67 -1.18
CA LEU A 4 -6.00 20.21 -1.98
C LEU A 4 -5.21 19.13 -1.23
N TYR A 5 -4.93 19.36 0.06
CA TYR A 5 -4.23 18.39 0.89
C TYR A 5 -5.05 17.10 1.04
N THR A 6 -6.37 17.20 1.21
CA THR A 6 -7.24 16.03 1.24
C THR A 6 -7.23 15.26 -0.08
N ALA A 7 -7.23 15.97 -1.22
CA ALA A 7 -7.18 15.32 -2.54
C ALA A 7 -5.84 14.60 -2.76
N LEU A 8 -4.72 15.19 -2.37
CA LEU A 8 -3.39 14.57 -2.46
C LEU A 8 -3.29 13.31 -1.57
N LEU A 9 -3.81 13.39 -0.35
CA LEU A 9 -3.79 12.27 0.58
C LEU A 9 -4.66 11.12 0.05
N LEU A 10 -5.83 11.44 -0.51
CA LEU A 10 -6.69 10.45 -1.17
C LEU A 10 -5.99 9.80 -2.37
N ALA A 11 -5.33 10.60 -3.22
CA ALA A 11 -4.58 10.11 -4.36
C ALA A 11 -3.43 9.17 -3.94
N LEU A 12 -2.71 9.51 -2.85
CA LEU A 12 -1.65 8.67 -2.29
C LEU A 12 -2.20 7.32 -1.81
N LEU A 13 -3.33 7.32 -1.10
CA LEU A 13 -3.98 6.10 -0.63
C LEU A 13 -4.49 5.24 -1.80
N CYS A 14 -5.09 5.85 -2.82
CA CYS A 14 -5.50 5.15 -4.03
C CYS A 14 -4.29 4.53 -4.76
N ALA A 15 -3.20 5.28 -4.91
CA ALA A 15 -1.97 4.79 -5.52
C ALA A 15 -1.40 3.59 -4.75
N ALA A 16 -1.31 3.69 -3.41
CA ALA A 16 -0.85 2.59 -2.57
C ALA A 16 -1.76 1.36 -2.68
N ALA A 17 -3.09 1.54 -2.66
CA ALA A 17 -4.05 0.45 -2.82
C ALA A 17 -3.91 -0.23 -4.19
N THR A 18 -3.75 0.54 -5.27
CA THR A 18 -3.52 -0.03 -6.61
C THR A 18 -2.18 -0.74 -6.70
N ALA A 19 -1.11 -0.21 -6.09
CA ALA A 19 0.21 -0.83 -6.10
C ALA A 19 0.26 -2.16 -5.32
N ILE A 20 -0.54 -2.30 -4.25
CA ILE A 20 -0.69 -3.56 -3.52
C ILE A 20 -1.52 -4.57 -4.34
N SER A 21 -2.57 -4.08 -5.02
CA SER A 21 -3.52 -4.90 -5.78
C SER A 21 -2.92 -5.41 -7.10
N VAL A 22 -2.14 -4.60 -7.81
CA VAL A 22 -1.50 -4.95 -9.08
C VAL A 22 -0.20 -5.72 -8.82
N GLY A 23 -0.20 -7.01 -9.14
CA GLY A 23 0.99 -7.86 -9.03
C GLY A 23 0.80 -9.23 -9.68
N ALA A 24 1.87 -10.05 -9.67
CA ALA A 24 1.96 -11.32 -10.41
C ALA A 24 0.88 -12.37 -10.08
N VAL A 25 0.20 -12.21 -8.94
CA VAL A 25 -0.95 -13.02 -8.54
C VAL A 25 -2.15 -12.07 -8.42
N PRO A 26 -3.28 -12.34 -9.08
CA PRO A 26 -4.50 -11.56 -8.89
C PRO A 26 -4.99 -11.80 -7.46
N PHE A 27 -5.03 -10.73 -6.67
CA PHE A 27 -5.65 -10.72 -5.34
C PHE A 27 -6.97 -9.98 -5.41
N SER A 28 -8.03 -10.56 -4.85
CA SER A 28 -9.28 -9.85 -4.64
C SER A 28 -9.11 -8.84 -3.50
N PHE A 29 -9.75 -7.67 -3.59
CA PHE A 29 -9.74 -6.66 -2.50
C PHE A 29 -10.12 -7.26 -1.13
N ARG A 30 -10.96 -8.30 -1.12
CA ARG A 30 -11.38 -9.06 0.07
C ARG A 30 -10.23 -9.85 0.71
N GLU A 31 -9.33 -10.40 -0.10
CA GLU A 31 -8.15 -11.16 0.34
C GLU A 31 -7.10 -10.22 0.95
N ILE A 32 -6.93 -9.02 0.37
CA ILE A 32 -6.03 -7.98 0.89
C ILE A 32 -6.50 -7.51 2.27
N GLY A 33 -7.81 -7.24 2.41
CA GLY A 33 -8.41 -6.88 3.70
C GLY A 33 -8.28 -8.00 4.73
N GLY A 34 -8.53 -9.25 4.32
CA GLY A 34 -8.36 -10.43 5.18
C GLY A 34 -6.93 -10.59 5.69
N ALA A 35 -5.91 -10.40 4.84
CA ALA A 35 -4.50 -10.48 5.22
C ALA A 35 -4.11 -9.40 6.27
N PHE A 36 -4.65 -8.19 6.14
CA PHE A 36 -4.43 -7.11 7.11
C PHE A 36 -5.17 -7.34 8.43
N LEU A 37 -6.40 -7.84 8.39
CA LEU A 37 -7.18 -8.12 9.60
C LEU A 37 -6.61 -9.30 10.39
N ASP A 38 -6.12 -10.32 9.70
CA ASP A 38 -5.40 -11.43 10.33
C ASP A 38 -4.10 -10.97 11.01
N LEU A 39 -3.37 -10.05 10.36
CA LEU A 39 -2.20 -9.41 10.97
C LEU A 39 -2.54 -8.58 12.22
N ALA A 40 -3.76 -8.01 12.25
CA ALA A 40 -4.32 -7.33 13.42
C ALA A 40 -4.94 -8.27 14.47
N ASN A 41 -4.79 -9.61 14.31
CA ASN A 41 -5.42 -10.64 15.16
C ASN A 41 -6.96 -10.56 15.22
N ILE A 42 -7.59 -9.95 14.21
CA ILE A 42 -9.05 -9.88 14.10
C ILE A 42 -9.51 -11.09 13.29
N PRO A 43 -10.32 -12.00 13.88
CA PRO A 43 -10.79 -13.19 13.18
C PRO A 43 -11.75 -12.77 12.05
N CYS A 44 -11.24 -12.75 10.84
CA CYS A 44 -12.03 -12.67 9.63
C CYS A 44 -12.14 -14.05 9.02
N GLY A 45 -13.35 -14.55 8.81
CA GLY A 45 -13.63 -15.84 8.16
C GLY A 45 -13.29 -15.87 6.66
N VAL A 46 -12.21 -15.22 6.25
CA VAL A 46 -11.65 -15.26 4.91
C VAL A 46 -10.51 -16.27 4.94
N ASP A 47 -10.78 -17.46 4.43
CA ASP A 47 -9.77 -18.52 4.28
C ASP A 47 -8.76 -18.07 3.22
N LEU A 48 -7.63 -17.55 3.68
CA LEU A 48 -6.57 -17.04 2.82
C LEU A 48 -5.39 -18.00 2.85
N ASP A 49 -5.01 -18.48 1.67
CA ASP A 49 -3.87 -19.36 1.50
C ASP A 49 -2.61 -18.73 2.17
N PRO A 50 -1.96 -19.42 3.12
CA PRO A 50 -0.84 -18.87 3.88
C PRO A 50 0.31 -18.41 2.98
N ILE A 51 0.51 -19.04 1.81
CA ILE A 51 1.55 -18.64 0.84
C ILE A 51 1.21 -17.27 0.23
N LYS A 52 -0.05 -17.06 -0.13
CA LYS A 52 -0.53 -15.79 -0.68
C LYS A 52 -0.42 -14.66 0.35
N LYS A 53 -0.72 -14.95 1.62
CA LYS A 53 -0.55 -14.01 2.73
C LYS A 53 0.90 -13.57 2.89
N ASP A 54 1.83 -14.54 2.88
CA ASP A 54 3.25 -14.26 3.05
C ASP A 54 3.80 -13.39 1.91
N ILE A 55 3.44 -13.72 0.66
CA ILE A 55 3.79 -12.90 -0.51
C ILE A 55 3.26 -11.46 -0.37
N LEU A 56 2.04 -11.27 0.13
CA LEU A 56 1.47 -9.94 0.28
C LEU A 56 2.17 -9.12 1.37
N LEU A 57 2.39 -9.72 2.55
CA LEU A 57 2.95 -9.04 3.71
C LEU A 57 4.47 -8.89 3.67
N GLN A 58 5.19 -9.92 3.23
CA GLN A 58 6.65 -9.95 3.21
C GLN A 58 7.27 -9.44 1.91
N LEU A 59 6.55 -9.51 0.78
CA LEU A 59 7.11 -9.11 -0.52
C LEU A 59 6.49 -7.84 -1.09
N ARG A 60 5.16 -7.72 -1.10
CA ARG A 60 4.48 -6.57 -1.77
C ARG A 60 4.44 -5.33 -0.89
N LEU A 61 3.99 -5.46 0.35
CA LEU A 61 3.88 -4.35 1.28
C LEU A 61 5.21 -3.60 1.47
N PRO A 62 6.35 -4.25 1.75
CA PRO A 62 7.63 -3.54 1.88
C PRO A 62 8.05 -2.83 0.60
N ARG A 63 7.77 -3.38 -0.59
CA ARG A 63 8.08 -2.70 -1.87
C ARG A 63 7.29 -1.41 -2.06
N VAL A 64 6.00 -1.40 -1.72
CA VAL A 64 5.15 -0.20 -1.83
C VAL A 64 5.61 0.88 -0.84
N VAL A 65 5.96 0.48 0.39
CA VAL A 65 6.51 1.40 1.40
C VAL A 65 7.84 2.00 0.94
N LEU A 66 8.75 1.17 0.41
CA LEU A 66 10.03 1.64 -0.13
C LEU A 66 9.84 2.59 -1.30
N ALA A 67 8.96 2.27 -2.27
CA ALA A 67 8.67 3.15 -3.39
C ALA A 67 8.10 4.50 -2.93
N GLY A 68 7.20 4.49 -1.95
CA GLY A 68 6.65 5.71 -1.34
C GLY A 68 7.72 6.55 -0.66
N ALA A 69 8.59 5.93 0.14
CA ALA A 69 9.69 6.62 0.83
C ALA A 69 10.71 7.24 -0.14
N VAL A 70 11.11 6.48 -1.18
CA VAL A 70 12.03 6.96 -2.22
C VAL A 70 11.41 8.12 -3.01
N GLY A 71 10.15 8.00 -3.42
CA GLY A 71 9.43 9.07 -4.13
C GLY A 71 9.30 10.34 -3.30
N ALA A 72 8.94 10.21 -2.02
CA ALA A 72 8.88 11.34 -1.09
C ALA A 72 10.25 12.02 -0.92
N SER A 73 11.31 11.22 -0.79
CA SER A 73 12.68 11.74 -0.62
C SER A 73 13.14 12.52 -1.87
N LEU A 74 12.88 12.00 -3.06
CA LEU A 74 13.16 12.67 -4.34
C LEU A 74 12.36 13.96 -4.50
N ALA A 75 11.06 13.94 -4.16
CA ALA A 75 10.21 15.12 -4.24
C ALA A 75 10.69 16.24 -3.28
N VAL A 76 11.04 15.89 -2.04
CA VAL A 76 11.58 16.84 -1.06
C VAL A 76 12.93 17.39 -1.53
N ALA A 77 13.84 16.55 -2.00
CA ALA A 77 15.12 17.00 -2.53
C ALA A 77 14.94 17.96 -3.71
N GLY A 78 14.02 17.64 -4.63
CA GLY A 78 13.68 18.51 -5.76
C GLY A 78 13.11 19.86 -5.32
N ALA A 79 12.21 19.87 -4.34
CA ALA A 79 11.64 21.09 -3.78
C ALA A 79 12.69 21.98 -3.08
N VAL A 80 13.68 21.37 -2.41
CA VAL A 80 14.79 22.10 -1.78
C VAL A 80 15.73 22.72 -2.81
N PHE A 81 16.05 22.01 -3.91
CA PHE A 81 16.95 22.54 -4.93
C PHE A 81 16.30 23.55 -5.88
N GLN A 82 14.98 23.51 -6.03
CA GLN A 82 14.21 24.42 -6.90
C GLN A 82 13.61 25.62 -6.16
N GLY A 83 13.60 25.58 -4.82
CA GLY A 83 13.06 26.63 -3.95
C GLY A 83 14.02 27.78 -3.70
#